data_AF-A6EH26-F1
#
_entry.id   AF-A6EH26-F1
#
_cell.length_a   1.000
_cell.length_b   1.000
_cell.length_c   1.000
_cell.angle_alpha   90.00
_cell.angle_beta   90.00
_cell.angle_gamma   90.00
#
_symmetry.space_group_name_H-M   'P 1'
#
loop_
_entity.id
_entity.type
_entity.pdbx_description
1 polymer ?
#
loop_
_entity_poly.entity_id
_entity_poly.type
_entity_poly.pdbx_seq_one_letter_code
_entity_poly.pdbx_strand_id
1 'polypeptide(L)'
;MAVYKLTKIKEYDAHGGPAKETPGEDGHSKTPTQSGRFVINSVGKHVSYGKYAYWSGVAWGTPVRLIGDTVMVKHDGRWIQLSKVNKQWGEFREQKLITHAVKQAHHQISGMYTVPSAWIFNDFGHTSVKYFKDTNHNWRMDGKEKILGDFIHTTPGDEYDTSLKRPVRLGESHGCIHVKPLEIDTMIGNGYLKKGNTVEVHPYTDKAIASNLVRTIAQPLYEVHFYPGIYKIAIYRVTQ
;
A
#
# COMPACT_ATOMS: atom_id res chain seq x y z
N MET A 1 19.52 11.30 -29.75
CA MET A 1 18.56 11.07 -28.64
C MET A 1 19.32 10.40 -27.51
N ALA A 2 19.06 10.75 -26.26
CA ALA A 2 19.65 10.03 -25.12
C ALA A 2 19.20 8.56 -25.14
N VAL A 3 20.12 7.66 -24.77
CA VAL A 3 19.85 6.23 -24.68
C VAL A 3 20.17 5.81 -23.25
N TYR A 4 19.17 5.33 -22.53
CA TYR A 4 19.34 4.84 -21.17
C TYR A 4 19.33 3.32 -21.17
N LYS A 5 20.30 2.72 -20.49
CA LYS A 5 20.36 1.29 -20.20
C LYS A 5 19.81 1.04 -18.81
N LEU A 6 18.87 0.11 -18.72
CA LEU A 6 18.28 -0.36 -17.48
C LEU A 6 18.77 -1.77 -17.24
N THR A 7 19.53 -1.98 -16.16
CA THR A 7 20.03 -3.30 -15.77
C THR A 7 19.28 -3.78 -14.54
N LYS A 8 18.65 -4.95 -14.60
CA LYS A 8 17.96 -5.54 -13.46
C LYS A 8 18.96 -5.88 -12.36
N ILE A 9 18.70 -5.44 -11.14
CA ILE A 9 19.57 -5.67 -9.98
C ILE A 9 18.91 -6.48 -8.87
N LYS A 10 17.58 -6.55 -8.83
CA LYS A 10 16.84 -7.25 -7.78
C LYS A 10 15.44 -7.61 -8.21
N GLU A 11 14.86 -8.62 -7.57
CA GLU A 11 13.47 -9.01 -7.68
C GLU A 11 12.84 -9.19 -6.29
N TYR A 12 11.54 -8.93 -6.20
CA TYR A 12 10.71 -9.05 -4.99
C TYR A 12 9.37 -9.70 -5.35
N ASP A 13 8.73 -10.33 -4.37
CA ASP A 13 7.38 -10.84 -4.53
C ASP A 13 6.38 -9.69 -4.40
N ALA A 14 5.39 -9.65 -5.29
CA ALA A 14 4.35 -8.65 -5.23
C ALA A 14 3.06 -9.16 -5.85
N HIS A 15 1.91 -8.73 -5.34
CA HIS A 15 0.62 -9.13 -5.89
C HIS A 15 -0.22 -7.91 -6.24
N GLY A 16 -0.79 -7.92 -7.43
CA GLY A 16 -1.67 -6.86 -7.91
C GLY A 16 -3.13 -7.28 -7.80
N GLY A 17 -4.00 -6.50 -8.42
CA GLY A 17 -5.37 -6.90 -8.67
C GLY A 17 -5.45 -8.06 -9.69
N PRO A 18 -6.64 -8.63 -9.89
CA PRO A 18 -6.86 -9.71 -10.86
C PRO A 18 -6.76 -9.20 -12.31
N ALA A 19 -6.46 -10.09 -13.26
CA ALA A 19 -6.36 -9.70 -14.68
C ALA A 19 -7.69 -9.23 -15.30
N LYS A 20 -8.82 -9.59 -14.66
CA LYS A 20 -10.17 -9.16 -15.02
C LYS A 20 -10.89 -8.76 -13.74
N GLU A 21 -11.80 -7.81 -13.85
CA GLU A 21 -12.61 -7.39 -12.70
C GLU A 21 -13.38 -8.59 -12.13
N THR A 22 -13.32 -8.76 -10.82
CA THR A 22 -14.05 -9.80 -10.09
C THR A 22 -14.70 -9.21 -8.84
N PRO A 23 -15.80 -9.79 -8.33
CA PRO A 23 -16.38 -9.36 -7.06
C PRO A 23 -15.38 -9.57 -5.91
N GLY A 24 -15.21 -8.56 -5.06
CA GLY A 24 -14.51 -8.70 -3.78
C GLY A 24 -15.45 -9.12 -2.66
N GLU A 25 -14.89 -9.78 -1.64
CA GLU A 25 -15.63 -10.25 -0.46
C GLU A 25 -16.08 -9.09 0.45
N ASP A 26 -15.49 -7.91 0.28
CA ASP A 26 -15.79 -6.67 1.00
C ASP A 26 -16.89 -5.83 0.34
N GLY A 27 -17.55 -6.36 -0.69
CA GLY A 27 -18.57 -5.63 -1.46
C GLY A 27 -17.98 -4.60 -2.43
N HIS A 28 -16.68 -4.66 -2.70
CA HIS A 28 -16.00 -3.82 -3.67
C HIS A 28 -15.35 -4.65 -4.76
N SER A 29 -15.53 -4.26 -6.03
CA SER A 29 -14.88 -4.96 -7.14
C SER A 29 -13.36 -4.95 -7.00
N LYS A 30 -12.73 -6.11 -7.18
CA LYS A 30 -11.29 -6.21 -7.40
C LYS A 30 -11.01 -5.88 -8.85
N THR A 31 -10.38 -4.73 -9.10
CA THR A 31 -10.04 -4.29 -10.46
C THR A 31 -8.58 -4.62 -10.81
N PRO A 32 -8.24 -4.77 -12.11
CA PRO A 32 -6.86 -4.93 -12.51
C PRO A 32 -5.97 -3.78 -12.06
N THR A 33 -4.73 -4.09 -11.70
CA THR A 33 -3.71 -3.06 -11.46
C THR A 33 -3.46 -2.32 -12.77
N GLN A 34 -3.59 -1.01 -12.73
CA GLN A 34 -3.48 -0.18 -13.92
C GLN A 34 -2.08 -0.26 -14.55
N SER A 35 -1.99 -0.72 -15.79
CA SER A 35 -0.73 -0.72 -16.54
C SER A 35 -0.33 0.70 -16.94
N GLY A 36 0.98 0.94 -17.04
CA GLY A 36 1.54 2.23 -17.43
C GLY A 36 2.84 2.58 -16.70
N ARG A 37 3.36 3.77 -17.02
CA ARG A 37 4.51 4.37 -16.33
C ARG A 37 4.04 5.51 -15.44
N PHE A 38 4.53 5.51 -14.22
CA PHE A 38 4.15 6.40 -13.15
C PHE A 38 5.40 6.92 -12.43
N VAL A 39 5.23 7.97 -11.65
CA VAL A 39 6.31 8.58 -10.86
C VAL A 39 5.91 8.57 -9.39
N ILE A 40 6.84 8.13 -8.54
CA ILE A 40 6.62 8.11 -7.09
C ILE A 40 6.54 9.56 -6.60
N ASN A 41 5.43 9.90 -5.96
CA ASN A 41 5.21 11.21 -5.36
C ASN A 41 5.63 11.24 -3.89
N SER A 42 5.26 10.22 -3.12
CA SER A 42 5.52 10.18 -1.69
C SER A 42 5.55 8.76 -1.13
N VAL A 43 6.23 8.63 0.00
CA VAL A 43 6.33 7.40 0.80
C VAL A 43 5.97 7.75 2.23
N GLY A 44 5.10 6.97 2.86
CA GLY A 44 4.76 7.12 4.28
C GLY A 44 3.39 6.55 4.64
N LYS A 45 3.01 6.75 5.89
CA LYS A 45 1.73 6.27 6.43
C LYS A 45 0.54 6.83 5.65
N HIS A 46 -0.43 5.97 5.36
CA HIS A 46 -1.68 6.37 4.73
C HIS A 46 -2.80 6.54 5.77
N VAL A 47 -3.62 7.57 5.56
CA VAL A 47 -4.92 7.73 6.20
C VAL A 47 -5.95 8.01 5.11
N SER A 48 -7.02 7.21 5.10
CA SER A 48 -8.15 7.35 4.19
C SER A 48 -9.22 8.25 4.80
N TYR A 49 -9.74 9.18 4.00
CA TYR A 49 -10.80 10.12 4.41
C TYR A 49 -12.15 9.82 3.72
N GLY A 50 -12.17 8.89 2.77
CA GLY A 50 -13.36 8.54 1.98
C GLY A 50 -13.87 7.12 2.29
N LYS A 51 -14.06 6.35 1.21
CA LYS A 51 -14.61 4.99 1.22
C LYS A 51 -14.02 4.06 2.29
N TYR A 52 -12.70 4.09 2.48
CA TYR A 52 -11.98 3.21 3.42
C TYR A 52 -11.74 3.83 4.80
N ALA A 53 -12.33 4.99 5.11
CA ALA A 53 -12.04 5.70 6.37
C ALA A 53 -12.46 4.92 7.64
N TYR A 54 -13.33 3.92 7.52
CA TYR A 54 -13.71 3.07 8.64
C TYR A 54 -12.48 2.40 9.27
N TRP A 55 -11.74 1.56 8.53
CA TRP A 55 -10.56 0.87 9.07
C TRP A 55 -9.23 1.59 8.77
N SER A 56 -9.20 2.36 7.68
CA SER A 56 -8.02 3.08 7.21
C SER A 56 -8.01 4.57 7.57
N GLY A 57 -8.97 5.06 8.37
CA GLY A 57 -9.01 6.45 8.87
C GLY A 57 -8.09 6.74 10.06
N VAL A 58 -7.44 5.71 10.61
CA VAL A 58 -6.39 5.84 11.63
C VAL A 58 -5.11 5.24 11.05
N ALA A 59 -3.99 5.94 11.17
CA ALA A 59 -2.70 5.45 10.65
C ALA A 59 -2.26 4.19 11.39
N TRP A 60 -1.61 3.27 10.69
CA TRP A 60 -1.03 2.08 11.30
C TRP A 60 -0.05 2.40 12.44
N GLY A 61 -0.09 1.58 13.49
CA GLY A 61 0.75 1.71 14.67
C GLY A 61 0.37 2.87 15.59
N THR A 62 -0.72 3.59 15.30
CA THR A 62 -1.25 4.62 16.21
C THR A 62 -1.58 3.99 17.56
N PRO A 63 -1.08 4.51 18.70
CA PRO A 63 -1.40 3.93 20.01
C PRO A 63 -2.91 3.89 20.28
N VAL A 64 -3.35 2.75 20.82
CA VAL A 64 -4.75 2.47 21.18
C VAL A 64 -4.82 2.02 22.62
N ARG A 65 -5.88 2.40 23.32
CA ARG A 65 -6.19 1.88 24.67
C ARG A 65 -7.69 1.78 24.87
N LEU A 66 -8.09 0.93 25.80
CA LEU A 66 -9.47 0.81 26.26
C LEU A 66 -9.60 1.51 27.63
N ILE A 67 -10.58 2.41 27.78
CA ILE A 67 -10.95 2.99 29.08
C ILE A 67 -12.43 2.69 29.32
N GLY A 68 -12.73 1.82 30.29
CA GLY A 68 -14.06 1.24 30.43
C GLY A 68 -14.47 0.54 29.14
N ASP A 69 -15.57 0.97 28.53
CA ASP A 69 -16.06 0.46 27.23
C ASP A 69 -15.66 1.33 26.03
N THR A 70 -14.74 2.28 26.21
CA THR A 70 -14.40 3.27 25.18
C THR A 70 -13.02 3.02 24.58
N VAL A 71 -12.98 2.75 23.28
CA VAL A 71 -11.72 2.69 22.51
C VAL A 71 -11.20 4.10 22.31
N MET A 72 -9.98 4.34 22.79
CA MET A 72 -9.27 5.60 22.64
C MET A 72 -8.10 5.41 21.68
N VAL A 73 -7.89 6.37 20.78
CA VAL A 73 -6.73 6.41 19.88
C VAL A 73 -5.92 7.67 20.15
N LYS A 74 -4.60 7.60 19.98
CA LYS A 74 -3.72 8.76 20.14
C LYS A 74 -3.65 9.56 18.84
N HIS A 75 -4.30 10.72 18.81
CA HIS A 75 -4.34 11.62 17.66
C HIS A 75 -3.71 12.96 18.06
N ASP A 76 -2.71 13.43 17.30
CA ASP A 76 -1.97 14.67 17.58
C ASP A 76 -1.51 14.81 19.04
N GLY A 77 -0.96 13.73 19.58
CA GLY A 77 -0.44 13.66 20.95
C GLY A 77 -1.52 13.52 22.03
N ARG A 78 -2.81 13.62 21.70
CA ARG A 78 -3.94 13.54 22.64
C ARG A 78 -4.71 12.24 22.47
N TRP A 79 -5.33 11.78 23.54
CA TRP A 79 -6.24 10.64 23.49
C TRP A 79 -7.63 11.11 23.11
N ILE A 80 -8.16 10.64 21.99
CA ILE A 80 -9.53 10.89 21.55
C ILE A 80 -10.30 9.58 21.43
N GLN A 81 -11.62 9.64 21.56
CA GLN A 81 -12.49 8.48 21.34
C GLN A 81 -12.45 8.10 19.86
N LEU A 82 -12.47 6.80 19.55
CA LEU A 82 -12.50 6.32 18.17
C LEU A 82 -13.71 6.88 17.40
N SER A 83 -14.87 6.99 18.06
CA SER A 83 -16.08 7.62 17.50
C SER A 83 -15.91 9.09 17.08
N LYS A 84 -14.84 9.76 17.51
CA LYS A 84 -14.55 11.16 17.17
C LYS A 84 -13.47 11.31 16.10
N VAL A 85 -12.90 10.21 15.62
CA VAL A 85 -11.84 10.23 14.60
C VAL A 85 -12.40 10.63 13.24
N ASN A 86 -13.53 10.04 12.85
CA ASN A 86 -14.18 10.29 11.57
C ASN A 86 -15.68 10.00 11.67
N LYS A 87 -16.41 10.37 10.60
CA LYS A 87 -17.86 10.22 10.53
C LYS A 87 -18.30 8.76 10.68
N GLN A 88 -17.59 7.83 10.07
CA GLN A 88 -17.93 6.40 10.04
C GLN A 88 -17.95 5.80 11.45
N TRP A 89 -16.92 6.07 12.26
CA TRP A 89 -16.93 5.65 13.67
C TRP A 89 -17.94 6.44 14.51
N GLY A 90 -18.24 7.67 14.13
CA GLY A 90 -19.24 8.52 14.78
C GLY A 90 -20.69 8.06 14.58
N GLU A 91 -20.96 7.18 13.61
CA GLU A 91 -22.30 6.62 13.38
C GLU A 91 -22.73 5.63 14.48
N PHE A 92 -21.78 5.08 15.24
CA PHE A 92 -22.08 4.23 16.38
C PHE A 92 -22.59 5.04 17.56
N ARG A 93 -23.85 4.79 17.95
CA ARG A 93 -24.49 5.45 19.09
C ARG A 93 -23.93 4.99 20.45
N GLU A 94 -23.39 3.77 20.50
CA GLU A 94 -22.91 3.14 21.74
C GLU A 94 -21.44 2.72 21.63
N GLN A 95 -20.61 3.11 22.60
CA GLN A 95 -19.17 2.80 22.61
C GLN A 95 -18.91 1.29 22.73
N LYS A 96 -19.82 0.52 23.34
CA LYS A 96 -19.74 -0.94 23.43
C LYS A 96 -19.75 -1.61 22.06
N LEU A 97 -20.52 -1.09 21.10
CA LEU A 97 -20.57 -1.61 19.74
C LEU A 97 -19.25 -1.36 18.99
N ILE A 98 -18.64 -0.19 19.18
CA ILE A 98 -17.31 0.12 18.65
C ILE A 98 -16.26 -0.84 19.24
N THR A 99 -16.26 -1.00 20.56
CA THR A 99 -15.35 -1.92 21.25
C THR A 99 -15.53 -3.36 20.76
N HIS A 100 -16.77 -3.81 20.55
CA HIS A 100 -17.07 -5.12 19.99
C HIS A 100 -16.49 -5.28 18.57
N ALA A 101 -16.75 -4.31 17.68
CA ALA A 101 -16.24 -4.32 16.31
C ALA A 101 -14.71 -4.37 16.27
N VAL A 102 -14.03 -3.56 17.10
CA VAL A 102 -12.56 -3.56 17.20
C VAL A 102 -12.02 -4.91 17.72
N LYS A 103 -12.66 -5.50 18.74
CA LYS A 103 -12.27 -6.83 19.25
C LYS A 103 -12.49 -7.93 18.21
N GLN A 104 -13.58 -7.85 17.45
CA GLN A 104 -13.88 -8.81 16.39
C GLN A 104 -12.85 -8.72 15.26
N ALA A 105 -12.54 -7.51 14.79
CA ALA A 105 -11.49 -7.31 13.77
C ALA A 105 -10.12 -7.78 14.29
N HIS A 106 -9.80 -7.51 15.57
CA HIS A 106 -8.57 -8.02 16.17
C HIS A 106 -8.54 -9.55 16.23
N HIS A 107 -9.66 -10.18 16.58
CA HIS A 107 -9.76 -11.63 16.60
C HIS A 107 -9.59 -12.26 15.22
N GLN A 108 -10.11 -11.63 14.16
CA GLN A 108 -9.92 -12.10 12.79
C GLN A 108 -8.45 -12.09 12.35
N ILE A 109 -7.68 -11.07 12.75
CA ILE A 109 -6.26 -10.96 12.38
C ILE A 109 -5.37 -11.80 13.32
N SER A 110 -5.62 -11.74 14.62
CA SER A 110 -4.70 -12.20 15.65
C SER A 110 -5.11 -13.48 16.38
N GLY A 111 -6.40 -13.85 16.30
CA GLY A 111 -7.03 -14.83 17.18
C GLY A 111 -7.38 -14.30 18.58
N MET A 112 -6.99 -13.08 18.95
CA MET A 112 -7.25 -12.49 20.27
C MET A 112 -8.48 -11.60 20.28
N TYR A 113 -9.40 -11.85 21.22
CA TYR A 113 -10.62 -11.05 21.39
C TYR A 113 -10.41 -9.89 22.38
N THR A 114 -9.46 -9.02 22.07
CA THR A 114 -9.08 -7.86 22.90
C THR A 114 -8.94 -6.61 22.04
N VAL A 115 -8.84 -5.44 22.67
CA VAL A 115 -8.45 -4.21 21.96
C VAL A 115 -6.92 -4.21 21.85
N PRO A 116 -6.33 -4.09 20.66
CA PRO A 116 -4.88 -4.05 20.51
C PRO A 116 -4.31 -2.76 21.12
N SER A 117 -3.03 -2.77 21.50
CA SER A 117 -2.33 -1.58 22.04
C SER A 117 -1.94 -0.57 20.96
N ALA A 118 -2.05 -0.95 19.68
CA ALA A 118 -1.79 -0.11 18.53
C ALA A 118 -2.79 -0.42 17.41
N TRP A 119 -3.04 0.55 16.54
CA TRP A 119 -3.96 0.41 15.41
C TRP A 119 -3.32 -0.46 14.33
N ILE A 120 -3.86 -1.67 14.13
CA ILE A 120 -3.35 -2.66 13.18
C ILE A 120 -4.38 -2.99 12.09
N PHE A 121 -5.37 -2.12 11.88
CA PHE A 121 -6.50 -2.39 10.97
C PHE A 121 -6.41 -1.58 9.66
N ASN A 122 -5.38 -0.76 9.50
CA ASN A 122 -5.26 0.08 8.31
C ASN A 122 -4.83 -0.78 7.11
N ASP A 123 -5.65 -0.78 6.06
CA ASP A 123 -5.50 -1.62 4.87
C ASP A 123 -4.21 -1.34 4.09
N PHE A 124 -3.57 -0.20 4.36
CA PHE A 124 -2.32 0.24 3.74
C PHE A 124 -1.09 0.00 4.62
N GLY A 125 -1.26 -0.74 5.72
CA GLY A 125 -0.19 -1.17 6.62
C GLY A 125 0.67 -0.03 7.16
N HIS A 126 1.92 -0.35 7.52
CA HIS A 126 2.80 0.63 8.17
C HIS A 126 3.31 1.72 7.22
N THR A 127 3.32 1.48 5.91
CA THR A 127 3.78 2.45 4.90
C THR A 127 3.12 2.21 3.54
N SER A 128 2.94 3.29 2.79
CA SER A 128 2.40 3.28 1.43
C SER A 128 3.28 4.11 0.50
N VAL A 129 3.37 3.69 -0.76
CA VAL A 129 4.02 4.43 -1.83
C VAL A 129 2.96 4.92 -2.79
N LYS A 130 2.84 6.25 -2.88
CA LYS A 130 1.87 6.91 -3.74
C LYS A 130 2.56 7.39 -5.01
N TYR A 131 1.94 7.14 -6.16
CA TYR A 131 2.45 7.52 -7.46
C TYR A 131 1.37 8.18 -8.32
N PHE A 132 1.81 8.91 -9.34
CA PHE A 132 0.95 9.59 -10.31
C PHE A 132 1.38 9.26 -11.73
N LYS A 133 0.47 9.42 -12.67
CA LYS A 133 0.80 9.32 -14.10
C LYS A 133 1.43 10.62 -14.55
N ASP A 134 2.70 10.55 -14.94
CA ASP A 134 3.42 11.66 -15.55
C ASP A 134 3.09 11.71 -17.04
N THR A 135 2.41 12.80 -17.45
CA THR A 135 1.84 13.00 -18.77
C THR A 135 2.71 13.84 -19.68
N ASN A 136 3.64 14.62 -19.12
CA ASN A 136 4.53 15.50 -19.87
C ASN A 136 6.01 15.08 -19.76
N HIS A 137 6.30 13.99 -19.04
CA HIS A 137 7.61 13.40 -18.85
C HIS A 137 8.60 14.34 -18.15
N ASN A 138 8.13 15.05 -17.12
CA ASN A 138 8.97 15.95 -16.33
C ASN A 138 9.21 15.48 -14.88
N TRP A 139 8.65 14.33 -14.49
CA TRP A 139 8.73 13.72 -13.16
C TRP A 139 8.24 14.60 -12.00
N ARG A 140 7.38 15.57 -12.30
CA ARG A 140 6.77 16.47 -11.31
C ARG A 140 5.27 16.39 -11.48
N MET A 141 4.58 16.27 -10.35
CA MET A 141 3.11 16.34 -10.35
C MET A 141 2.68 17.78 -10.60
N ASP A 142 2.42 18.13 -11.86
CA ASP A 142 1.95 19.45 -12.27
C ASP A 142 0.80 19.41 -13.27
N GLY A 143 0.18 20.58 -13.50
CA GLY A 143 -0.96 20.71 -14.39
C GLY A 143 -2.19 19.91 -13.95
N LYS A 144 -2.54 18.88 -14.72
CA LYS A 144 -3.76 18.06 -14.52
C LYS A 144 -3.48 16.69 -13.87
N GLU A 145 -2.24 16.44 -13.48
CA GLU A 145 -1.80 15.17 -12.93
C GLU A 145 -2.30 14.97 -11.51
N LYS A 146 -2.67 13.74 -11.18
CA LYS A 146 -3.23 13.38 -9.87
C LYS A 146 -2.62 12.08 -9.39
N ILE A 147 -2.48 11.99 -8.07
CA ILE A 147 -2.15 10.73 -7.40
C ILE A 147 -3.23 9.70 -7.74
N LEU A 148 -2.82 8.51 -8.13
CA LEU A 148 -3.73 7.40 -8.39
C LEU A 148 -4.35 6.87 -7.09
N GLY A 149 -5.49 6.20 -7.20
CA GLY A 149 -6.08 5.48 -6.06
C GLY A 149 -5.26 4.24 -5.66
N ASP A 150 -4.44 3.72 -6.58
CA ASP A 150 -3.60 2.53 -6.40
C ASP A 150 -2.26 2.92 -5.77
N PHE A 151 -1.85 2.18 -4.74
CA PHE A 151 -0.57 2.38 -4.05
C PHE A 151 0.24 1.08 -4.02
N ILE A 152 1.54 1.18 -3.76
CA ILE A 152 2.33 0.04 -3.29
C ILE A 152 2.25 0.03 -1.77
N HIS A 153 1.76 -1.04 -1.16
CA HIS A 153 1.61 -1.13 0.29
C HIS A 153 1.58 -2.57 0.77
N THR A 154 1.51 -2.74 2.08
CA THR A 154 1.34 -4.00 2.80
C THR A 154 -0.11 -4.12 3.28
N THR A 155 -0.53 -5.32 3.71
CA THR A 155 -1.86 -5.52 4.27
C THR A 155 -1.83 -5.82 5.78
N PRO A 156 -2.92 -5.59 6.54
CA PRO A 156 -2.98 -5.88 7.97
C PRO A 156 -2.57 -7.29 8.37
N GLY A 157 -3.02 -8.30 7.62
CA GLY A 157 -2.66 -9.70 7.87
C GLY A 157 -1.16 -9.93 7.71
N ASP A 158 -0.59 -9.44 6.61
CA ASP A 158 0.83 -9.60 6.30
C ASP A 158 1.74 -8.93 7.34
N GLU A 159 1.34 -7.75 7.83
CA GLU A 159 2.03 -7.02 8.90
C GLU A 159 1.99 -7.81 10.22
N TYR A 160 0.83 -8.35 10.57
CA TYR A 160 0.68 -9.14 11.79
C TYR A 160 1.49 -10.44 11.72
N ASP A 161 1.42 -11.17 10.61
CA ASP A 161 2.23 -12.37 10.41
C ASP A 161 3.73 -12.08 10.46
N THR A 162 4.17 -10.97 9.86
CA THR A 162 5.56 -10.50 9.96
C THR A 162 5.96 -10.23 11.41
N SER A 163 5.10 -9.61 12.22
CA SER A 163 5.36 -9.36 13.64
C SER A 163 5.56 -10.64 14.46
N LEU A 164 4.92 -11.74 14.03
CA LEU A 164 5.05 -13.07 14.62
C LEU A 164 6.14 -13.93 13.95
N LYS A 165 6.90 -13.37 13.00
CA LYS A 165 7.90 -14.08 12.18
C LYS A 165 7.30 -15.26 11.42
N ARG A 166 6.03 -15.17 11.04
CA ARG A 166 5.33 -16.17 10.23
C ARG A 166 5.55 -15.89 8.73
N PRO A 167 5.45 -16.93 7.88
CA PRO A 167 5.52 -16.73 6.44
C PRO A 167 4.35 -15.89 5.93
N VAL A 168 4.65 -14.84 5.18
CA VAL A 168 3.66 -13.98 4.51
C VAL A 168 3.28 -14.58 3.15
N ARG A 169 1.97 -14.68 2.88
CA ARG A 169 1.42 -15.10 1.58
C ARG A 169 0.60 -13.98 0.99
N LEU A 170 1.19 -13.27 0.03
CA LEU A 170 0.52 -12.16 -0.64
C LEU A 170 -0.72 -12.64 -1.40
N GLY A 171 -1.80 -11.86 -1.31
CA GLY A 171 -3.05 -12.10 -2.02
C GLY A 171 -3.43 -10.95 -2.96
N GLU A 172 -4.41 -11.22 -3.82
CA GLU A 172 -4.97 -10.25 -4.75
C GLU A 172 -5.52 -9.00 -4.06
N SER A 173 -5.27 -7.84 -4.68
CA SER A 173 -5.75 -6.54 -4.23
C SER A 173 -6.96 -6.04 -5.03
N HIS A 174 -7.45 -4.85 -4.70
CA HIS A 174 -8.43 -4.11 -5.50
C HIS A 174 -7.79 -3.15 -6.53
N GLY A 175 -6.55 -3.42 -6.95
CA GLY A 175 -5.81 -2.60 -7.92
C GLY A 175 -4.43 -2.18 -7.41
N CYS A 176 -4.27 -2.00 -6.09
CA CYS A 176 -2.98 -1.73 -5.46
C CYS A 176 -1.92 -2.83 -5.70
N ILE A 177 -0.67 -2.53 -5.41
CA ILE A 177 0.44 -3.49 -5.46
C ILE A 177 0.80 -3.87 -4.02
N HIS A 178 0.39 -5.08 -3.62
CA HIS A 178 0.74 -5.66 -2.33
C HIS A 178 2.16 -6.21 -2.35
N VAL A 179 2.93 -5.92 -1.29
CA VAL A 179 4.30 -6.39 -1.10
C VAL A 179 4.49 -6.83 0.34
N LYS A 180 5.54 -7.63 0.61
CA LYS A 180 5.81 -8.07 1.99
C LYS A 180 6.35 -6.92 2.84
N PRO A 181 6.02 -6.83 4.14
CA PRO A 181 6.48 -5.73 5.00
C PRO A 181 8.00 -5.54 5.06
N LEU A 182 8.78 -6.61 5.22
CA LEU A 182 10.23 -6.48 5.23
C LEU A 182 10.82 -6.11 3.85
N GLU A 183 10.14 -6.51 2.76
CA GLU A 183 10.59 -6.22 1.40
C GLU A 183 10.31 -4.76 1.03
N ILE A 184 9.17 -4.18 1.43
CA ILE A 184 8.90 -2.74 1.20
C ILE A 184 9.89 -1.86 1.97
N ASP A 185 10.22 -2.22 3.22
CA ASP A 185 11.26 -1.54 4.00
C ASP A 185 12.62 -1.61 3.32
N THR A 186 12.99 -2.79 2.81
CA THR A 186 14.23 -2.99 2.07
C THR A 186 14.26 -2.15 0.80
N MET A 187 13.16 -2.09 0.05
CA MET A 187 13.07 -1.30 -1.17
C MET A 187 13.13 0.21 -0.90
N ILE A 188 12.51 0.69 0.18
CA ILE A 188 12.59 2.10 0.62
C ILE A 188 14.01 2.43 1.11
N GLY A 189 14.58 1.59 1.98
CA GLY A 189 15.91 1.79 2.57
C GLY A 189 17.05 1.82 1.54
N ASN A 190 16.91 1.04 0.46
CA ASN A 190 17.86 1.07 -0.66
C ASN A 190 17.61 2.22 -1.66
N GLY A 191 16.56 3.03 -1.44
CA GLY A 191 16.20 4.14 -2.31
C GLY A 191 15.54 3.74 -3.63
N TYR A 192 15.07 2.50 -3.76
CA TYR A 192 14.32 2.04 -4.94
C TYR A 192 12.92 2.66 -4.98
N LEU A 193 12.25 2.69 -3.82
CA LEU A 193 10.98 3.37 -3.63
C LEU A 193 11.24 4.76 -3.05
N LYS A 194 11.54 5.72 -3.92
CA LYS A 194 11.86 7.11 -3.55
C LYS A 194 11.14 8.08 -4.48
N LYS A 195 10.71 9.22 -3.95
CA LYS A 195 10.12 10.31 -4.74
C LYS A 195 10.97 10.64 -5.96
N GLY A 196 10.33 10.71 -7.12
CA GLY A 196 10.97 10.94 -8.42
C GLY A 196 11.29 9.66 -9.20
N ASN A 197 11.53 8.53 -8.53
CA ASN A 197 11.76 7.28 -9.27
C ASN A 197 10.50 6.84 -10.03
N THR A 198 10.71 6.13 -11.13
CA THR A 198 9.62 5.61 -11.97
C THR A 198 9.10 4.27 -11.45
N VAL A 199 7.79 4.08 -11.50
CA VAL A 199 7.11 2.79 -11.36
C VAL A 199 6.49 2.44 -12.72
N GLU A 200 6.85 1.29 -13.29
CA GLU A 200 6.22 0.77 -14.50
C GLU A 200 5.39 -0.47 -14.16
N VAL A 201 4.09 -0.41 -14.39
CA VAL A 201 3.22 -1.58 -14.31
C VAL A 201 3.07 -2.17 -15.70
N HIS A 202 3.56 -3.40 -15.87
CA HIS A 202 3.50 -4.15 -17.10
C HIS A 202 2.11 -4.75 -17.35
N PRO A 203 1.77 -5.06 -18.61
CA PRO A 203 0.57 -5.85 -18.92
C PRO A 203 0.59 -7.23 -18.26
N TYR A 204 -0.59 -7.77 -17.95
CA TYR A 204 -0.75 -9.13 -17.41
C TYR A 204 -0.25 -10.25 -18.36
N THR A 205 -0.10 -9.93 -19.64
CA THR A 205 0.44 -10.83 -20.66
C THR A 205 1.96 -11.00 -20.57
N ASP A 206 2.67 -10.13 -19.85
CA ASP A 206 4.12 -10.24 -19.69
C ASP A 206 4.43 -11.36 -18.70
N LYS A 207 5.05 -12.43 -19.21
CA LYS A 207 5.40 -13.64 -18.45
C LYS A 207 6.88 -13.79 -18.13
N ALA A 208 7.69 -12.80 -18.49
CA ALA A 208 9.12 -12.82 -18.25
C ALA A 208 9.64 -11.43 -17.87
N ILE A 209 10.65 -11.42 -17.00
CA ILE A 209 11.33 -10.21 -16.56
C ILE A 209 12.64 -10.08 -17.34
N ALA A 210 12.74 -9.06 -18.19
CA ALA A 210 13.95 -8.78 -18.93
C ALA A 210 15.14 -8.53 -17.97
N SER A 211 16.34 -8.97 -18.35
CA SER A 211 17.54 -8.65 -17.55
C SER A 211 18.07 -7.26 -17.88
N ASN A 212 17.90 -6.82 -19.12
CA ASN A 212 18.34 -5.52 -19.62
C ASN A 212 17.23 -4.90 -20.47
N LEU A 213 17.04 -3.58 -20.35
CA LEU A 213 16.14 -2.80 -21.18
C LEU A 213 16.89 -1.56 -21.71
N VAL A 214 16.44 -1.05 -22.86
CA VAL A 214 16.93 0.19 -23.45
C VAL A 214 15.78 1.16 -23.60
N ARG A 215 15.95 2.41 -23.17
CA ARG A 215 14.93 3.45 -23.17
C ARG A 215 15.46 4.74 -23.77
N THR A 216 14.59 5.52 -24.40
CA THR A 216 14.89 6.89 -24.85
C THR A 216 14.50 7.94 -23.80
N ILE A 217 13.68 7.57 -22.82
CA ILE A 217 13.19 8.41 -21.72
C ILE A 217 13.27 7.59 -20.43
N ALA A 218 14.12 8.02 -19.49
CA ALA A 218 14.26 7.44 -18.16
C ALA A 218 14.85 8.48 -17.19
N GLN A 219 14.63 8.29 -15.89
CA GLN A 219 15.24 9.13 -14.85
C GLN A 219 16.09 8.28 -13.90
N PRO A 220 17.38 8.62 -13.71
CA PRO A 220 18.21 7.98 -12.70
C PRO A 220 17.68 8.19 -11.27
N LEU A 221 17.93 7.29 -10.32
CA LEU A 221 18.84 6.15 -10.42
C LEU A 221 18.16 4.80 -10.65
N TYR A 222 16.86 4.70 -10.36
CA TYR A 222 16.14 3.43 -10.36
C TYR A 222 14.76 3.52 -11.02
N GLU A 223 14.38 2.43 -11.69
CA GLU A 223 12.99 2.16 -12.08
C GLU A 223 12.50 0.89 -11.38
N VAL A 224 11.26 0.91 -10.93
CA VAL A 224 10.57 -0.20 -10.28
C VAL A 224 9.54 -0.75 -11.24
N HIS A 225 9.70 -1.99 -11.69
CA HIS A 225 8.81 -2.60 -12.66
C HIS A 225 7.97 -3.67 -11.99
N PHE A 226 6.66 -3.52 -12.00
CA PHE A 226 5.72 -4.51 -11.50
C PHE A 226 5.14 -5.34 -12.66
N TYR A 227 5.25 -6.66 -12.54
CA TYR A 227 4.73 -7.64 -13.49
C TYR A 227 3.57 -8.40 -12.84
N PRO A 228 2.32 -7.90 -12.98
CA PRO A 228 1.17 -8.51 -12.32
C PRO A 228 0.90 -9.94 -12.82
N GLY A 229 1.27 -10.26 -14.07
CA GLY A 229 1.06 -11.57 -14.67
C GLY A 229 1.91 -12.71 -14.09
N ILE A 230 2.93 -12.41 -13.29
CA ILE A 230 3.84 -13.37 -12.65
C ILE A 230 4.14 -13.03 -11.18
N TYR A 231 3.42 -12.05 -10.62
CA TYR A 231 3.49 -11.65 -9.20
C TYR A 231 4.88 -11.21 -8.72
N LYS A 232 5.55 -10.36 -9.51
CA LYS A 232 6.92 -9.90 -9.22
C LYS A 232 7.10 -8.40 -9.41
N ILE A 233 7.92 -7.81 -8.55
CA ILE A 233 8.59 -6.52 -8.80
C ILE A 233 10.04 -6.78 -9.20
N ALA A 234 10.51 -6.10 -10.24
CA ALA A 234 11.92 -6.04 -10.60
C ALA A 234 12.45 -4.62 -10.43
N ILE A 235 13.65 -4.49 -9.87
CA ILE A 235 14.34 -3.21 -9.73
C ILE A 235 15.40 -3.11 -10.80
N TYR A 236 15.39 -2.02 -11.55
CA TYR A 236 16.40 -1.70 -12.55
C TYR A 236 17.23 -0.49 -12.13
N ARG A 237 18.54 -0.58 -12.31
CA ARG A 237 19.44 0.57 -12.26
C ARG A 237 19.46 1.24 -13.63
N VAL A 238 19.29 2.56 -13.65
CA VAL A 238 19.31 3.38 -14.86
C VAL A 238 20.69 3.99 -15.03
N THR A 239 21.28 3.81 -16.20
CA THR A 239 22.53 4.48 -16.63
C THR A 239 22.30 5.11 -18.00
N GLN A 240 22.74 6.36 -18.19
CA GLN A 240 22.74 7.03 -19.49
C GLN A 240 24.01 6.68 -20.28
#